data_AF-A0A382DY58-F1
#
_entry.id   AF-A0A382DY58-F1
#
_cell.length_a   1.000
_cell.length_b   1.000
_cell.length_c   1.000
_cell.angle_alpha   90.00
_cell.angle_beta   90.00
_cell.angle_gamma   90.00
#
_symmetry.space_group_name_H-M   'P 1'
#
loop_
_entity.id
_entity.type
_entity.pdbx_description
1 polymer ?
#
loop_
_entity_poly.entity_id
_entity_poly.type
_entity_poly.pdbx_seq_one_letter_code
_entity_poly.pdbx_strand_id
1 'polypeptide(L)'
;VYYTEAINRIDNKLRADVQYNDDGTYEILWDDVAYKAVHGVDQVHPSVADIEAMHTTVKAEMDALAYQGKRQEEYPSIEDVTVALAEKAEGDSTMWDEITAKRQAIKIKYPKG
;
A
#
# COMPACT_ATOMS: atom_id res chain seq x y z
N VAL A 1 9.03 7.59 -4.69
CA VAL A 1 7.97 7.98 -3.73
C VAL A 1 7.95 7.07 -2.50
N TYR A 2 7.87 5.74 -2.64
CA TYR A 2 7.77 4.85 -1.47
C TYR A 2 9.02 4.82 -0.57
N TYR A 3 10.24 4.92 -1.14
CA TYR A 3 11.47 4.97 -0.34
C TYR A 3 11.57 6.21 0.54
N THR A 4 11.17 7.38 0.02
CA THR A 4 11.14 8.62 0.81
C THR A 4 10.21 8.49 2.02
N GLU A 5 9.02 7.93 1.81
CA GLU A 5 8.07 7.67 2.91
C GLU A 5 8.62 6.62 3.88
N ALA A 6 9.29 5.57 3.38
CA ALA A 6 9.92 4.57 4.24
C ALA A 6 10.99 5.17 5.16
N ILE A 7 11.87 6.02 4.63
CA ILE A 7 12.90 6.72 5.42
C ILE A 7 12.23 7.60 6.49
N ASN A 8 11.20 8.36 6.12
CA ASN A 8 10.46 9.22 7.05
C ASN A 8 9.78 8.44 8.18
N ARG A 9 9.34 7.21 7.92
CA ARG A 9 8.73 6.34 8.95
C ARG A 9 9.75 5.71 9.89
N ILE A 10 10.98 5.51 9.43
CA ILE A 10 12.08 5.06 10.32
C ILE A 10 12.44 6.18 11.29
N ASP A 11 12.72 7.38 10.76
CA ASP A 11 12.88 8.60 11.54
C ASP A 11 12.60 9.82 10.66
N ASN A 12 11.60 10.62 11.05
CA ASN A 12 11.15 11.78 10.30
C ASN A 12 12.10 12.98 10.35
N LYS A 13 13.18 12.90 11.13
CA LYS A 13 14.23 13.92 11.18
C LYS A 13 15.32 13.69 10.15
N LEU A 14 15.43 12.46 9.61
CA LEU A 14 16.45 12.13 8.62
C LEU A 14 16.34 13.06 7.41
N ARG A 15 17.50 13.51 6.93
CA ARG A 15 17.58 14.31 5.71
C ARG A 15 18.19 13.47 4.61
N ALA A 16 17.32 13.05 3.70
CA ALA A 16 17.69 12.26 2.54
C ALA A 16 16.84 12.65 1.34
N ASP A 17 17.43 12.57 0.16
CA ASP A 17 16.69 12.53 -1.10
C ASP A 17 16.85 11.16 -1.76
N VAL A 18 15.85 10.76 -2.54
CA VAL A 18 15.88 9.49 -3.28
C VAL A 18 15.85 9.78 -4.77
N GLN A 19 16.99 9.56 -5.43
CA GLN A 19 17.13 9.70 -6.87
C GLN A 19 16.86 8.36 -7.55
N TYR A 20 15.96 8.36 -8.54
CA TYR A 20 15.66 7.19 -9.35
C TYR A 20 16.36 7.31 -10.71
N ASN A 21 17.05 6.26 -11.11
CA ASN A 21 17.77 6.19 -12.39
C ASN A 21 16.87 5.62 -13.50
N ASP A 22 17.23 5.90 -14.75
CA ASP A 22 16.48 5.43 -15.93
C ASP A 22 16.46 3.89 -16.06
N ASP A 23 17.44 3.21 -15.47
CA ASP A 23 17.54 1.74 -15.44
C ASP A 23 16.67 1.09 -14.34
N GLY A 24 15.92 1.89 -13.58
CA GLY A 24 15.06 1.44 -12.50
C GLY A 24 15.77 1.23 -11.15
N THR A 25 17.07 1.51 -11.07
CA THR A 25 17.80 1.56 -9.79
C THR A 25 17.53 2.86 -9.04
N TYR A 26 17.97 2.94 -7.79
CA TYR A 26 17.84 4.13 -6.97
C TYR A 26 19.11 4.39 -6.16
N GLU A 27 19.32 5.66 -5.79
CA GLU A 27 20.35 6.12 -4.87
C GLU A 27 19.73 6.97 -3.77
N ILE A 28 20.21 6.78 -2.54
CA ILE A 28 19.82 7.60 -1.39
C ILE A 28 20.94 8.61 -1.12
N LEU A 29 20.62 9.89 -1.29
CA LEU A 29 21.53 11.00 -1.09
C LEU A 29 21.29 11.61 0.29
N TRP A 30 22.18 11.33 1.23
CA TRP A 30 22.09 11.85 2.60
C TRP A 30 22.64 13.28 2.69
N ASP A 31 21.87 14.19 3.31
CA ASP A 31 22.30 15.56 3.56
C ASP A 31 22.80 15.72 5.00
N ASP A 32 23.94 15.10 5.27
CA ASP A 32 24.57 15.08 6.60
C ASP A 32 24.99 16.49 7.05
N VAL A 33 25.39 17.33 6.10
CA VAL A 33 25.82 18.70 6.38
C VAL A 33 24.65 19.53 6.91
N ALA A 34 23.50 19.51 6.23
CA ALA A 34 22.33 20.22 6.72
C ALA A 34 21.76 19.59 7.99
N TYR A 35 21.78 18.26 8.11
CA TYR A 35 21.34 17.59 9.34
C TYR A 35 22.15 18.06 10.54
N LYS A 36 23.49 18.06 10.43
CA LYS A 36 24.39 18.52 11.49
C LYS A 36 24.22 20.00 11.80
N ALA A 37 23.99 20.84 10.79
CA ALA A 37 23.72 22.27 11.00
C ALA A 37 22.45 22.52 11.83
N VAL A 38 21.44 21.66 11.69
CA VAL A 38 20.15 21.79 12.40
C VAL A 38 20.18 21.10 13.77
N HIS A 39 20.80 19.93 13.88
CA HIS A 39 20.70 19.06 15.07
C HIS A 39 21.98 19.04 15.92
N GLY A 40 23.09 19.59 15.42
CA GLY A 40 24.36 19.67 16.15
C GLY A 40 25.08 18.33 16.33
N VAL A 41 24.56 17.26 15.74
CA VAL A 41 25.09 15.88 15.80
C VAL A 41 25.15 15.28 14.41
N ASP A 42 25.99 14.26 14.23
CA ASP A 42 26.06 13.52 12.96
C ASP A 42 24.80 12.66 12.78
N GLN A 43 24.34 12.56 11.53
CA GLN A 43 23.20 11.74 11.17
C GLN A 43 23.58 10.26 11.28
N VAL A 44 22.75 9.46 11.94
CA VAL A 44 22.90 8.00 11.95
C VAL A 44 22.04 7.42 10.85
N HIS A 45 22.68 6.83 9.84
CA HIS A 45 21.97 6.24 8.71
C HIS A 45 21.38 4.87 9.09
N PRO A 46 20.09 4.63 8.83
CA PRO A 46 19.52 3.29 8.92
C PRO A 46 20.23 2.33 7.97
N SER A 47 20.18 1.03 8.28
CA SER A 47 20.72 0.03 7.36
C SER A 47 19.87 -0.04 6.10
N VAL A 48 20.49 -0.43 4.97
CA VAL A 48 19.75 -0.70 3.72
C VAL A 48 18.65 -1.75 3.94
N ALA A 49 18.91 -2.75 4.79
CA ALA A 49 17.93 -3.77 5.10
C ALA A 49 16.68 -3.21 5.82
N ASP A 50 16.86 -2.27 6.75
CA ASP A 50 15.75 -1.61 7.45
C ASP A 50 14.95 -0.73 6.48
N ILE A 51 15.63 -0.02 5.59
CA ILE A 51 15.00 0.82 4.57
C ILE A 51 14.19 -0.03 3.59
N GLU A 52 14.72 -1.15 3.11
CA GLU A 52 14.02 -2.08 2.22
C GLU A 52 12.83 -2.76 2.90
N ALA A 53 12.98 -3.15 4.16
CA ALA A 53 11.89 -3.71 4.94
C ALA A 53 10.76 -2.70 5.09
N MET A 54 11.09 -1.46 5.47
CA MET A 54 10.09 -0.39 5.61
C MET A 54 9.49 0.00 4.26
N HIS A 55 10.27 0.05 3.19
CA HIS A 55 9.80 0.27 1.83
C HIS A 55 8.79 -0.79 1.42
N THR A 56 9.07 -2.06 1.70
CA THR A 56 8.13 -3.16 1.45
C THR A 56 6.83 -2.98 2.23
N THR A 57 6.90 -2.60 3.50
CA THR A 57 5.70 -2.31 4.32
C THR A 57 4.89 -1.14 3.77
N VAL A 58 5.53 0.01 3.50
CA VAL A 58 4.89 1.20 2.95
C VAL A 58 4.25 0.91 1.61
N LYS A 59 4.97 0.21 0.73
CA LYS A 59 4.47 -0.19 -0.58
C LYS A 59 3.23 -1.08 -0.43
N ALA A 60 3.28 -2.09 0.44
CA ALA A 60 2.15 -2.97 0.69
C ALA A 60 0.93 -2.21 1.25
N GLU A 61 1.13 -1.25 2.15
CA GLU A 61 0.04 -0.41 2.67
C GLU A 61 -0.58 0.52 1.63
N MET A 62 0.26 1.16 0.81
CA MET A 62 -0.20 2.06 -0.25
C MET A 62 -0.90 1.29 -1.36
N ASP A 63 -0.33 0.17 -1.78
CA ASP A 63 -0.99 -0.76 -2.71
C ASP A 63 -2.27 -1.34 -2.06
N ALA A 64 -2.30 -1.49 -0.73
CA ALA A 64 -3.48 -1.94 -0.01
C ALA A 64 -4.65 -0.94 -0.07
N LEU A 65 -4.38 0.34 0.13
CA LEU A 65 -5.36 1.40 -0.01
C LEU A 65 -5.83 1.55 -1.46
N ALA A 66 -4.91 1.40 -2.42
CA ALA A 66 -5.24 1.47 -3.83
C ALA A 66 -6.17 0.33 -4.28
N TYR A 67 -5.97 -0.91 -3.79
CA TYR A 67 -6.90 -2.00 -4.12
C TYR A 67 -8.27 -1.77 -3.49
N GLN A 68 -8.36 -1.19 -2.28
CA GLN A 68 -9.64 -0.99 -1.60
C GLN A 68 -10.57 -0.11 -2.41
N GLY A 69 -10.08 1.03 -2.93
CA GLY A 69 -10.86 1.90 -3.81
C GLY A 69 -11.31 1.18 -5.08
N LYS A 70 -10.38 0.54 -5.79
CA LYS A 70 -10.67 -0.20 -7.03
C LYS A 70 -11.68 -1.34 -6.83
N ARG A 71 -11.60 -2.04 -5.69
CA ARG A 71 -12.59 -3.07 -5.34
C ARG A 71 -13.94 -2.45 -5.00
N GLN A 72 -13.96 -1.35 -4.26
CA GLN A 72 -15.19 -0.67 -3.87
C GLN A 72 -15.98 -0.17 -5.10
N GLU A 73 -15.29 0.32 -6.12
CA GLU A 73 -15.91 0.77 -7.38
C GLU A 73 -16.58 -0.38 -8.16
N GLU A 74 -16.02 -1.58 -8.12
CA GLU A 74 -16.53 -2.73 -8.90
C GLU A 74 -17.36 -3.71 -8.08
N TYR A 75 -17.36 -3.62 -6.74
CA TYR A 75 -18.11 -4.53 -5.89
C TYR A 75 -19.62 -4.41 -6.12
N PRO A 76 -20.37 -5.53 -6.03
CA PRO A 76 -21.82 -5.49 -6.01
C PRO A 76 -22.35 -4.53 -4.94
N SER A 77 -23.45 -3.86 -5.22
CA SER A 77 -24.04 -2.90 -4.29
C SER A 77 -24.52 -3.58 -3.00
N ILE A 78 -24.72 -2.79 -1.93
CA ILE A 78 -25.28 -3.32 -0.67
C ILE A 78 -26.69 -3.88 -0.91
N GLU A 79 -27.47 -3.26 -1.80
CA GLU A 79 -28.80 -3.74 -2.17
C GLU A 79 -28.74 -5.12 -2.83
N ASP A 80 -27.87 -5.30 -3.84
CA ASP A 80 -27.66 -6.60 -4.49
C ASP A 80 -27.30 -7.69 -3.48
N VAL A 81 -26.38 -7.36 -2.56
CA VAL A 81 -25.95 -8.29 -1.51
C VAL A 81 -27.09 -8.62 -0.54
N THR A 82 -27.94 -7.64 -0.23
CA THR A 82 -29.07 -7.82 0.70
C THR A 82 -30.16 -8.69 0.08
N VAL A 83 -30.53 -8.44 -1.19
CA VAL A 83 -31.50 -9.27 -1.92
C VAL A 83 -30.98 -10.71 -2.03
N ALA A 84 -29.74 -10.90 -2.45
CA ALA A 84 -29.15 -12.23 -2.56
C ALA A 84 -29.06 -12.98 -1.21
N LEU A 85 -28.89 -12.26 -0.10
CA LEU A 85 -28.94 -12.85 1.24
C LEU A 85 -30.36 -13.25 1.64
N ALA A 86 -31.37 -12.45 1.29
CA ALA A 86 -32.77 -12.74 1.57
C ALA A 86 -33.23 -13.99 0.80
N GLU A 87 -32.99 -14.05 -0.51
CA GLU A 87 -33.34 -15.21 -1.35
C GLU A 87 -32.64 -16.48 -0.88
N LYS A 88 -31.36 -16.37 -0.49
CA LYS A 88 -30.63 -17.50 0.09
C LYS A 88 -31.26 -18.00 1.39
N ALA A 89 -31.75 -17.09 2.23
CA ALA A 89 -32.45 -17.46 3.46
C ALA A 89 -33.82 -18.11 3.18
N GLU A 90 -34.45 -17.77 2.06
CA GLU A 90 -35.69 -18.37 1.56
C GLU A 90 -35.45 -19.71 0.83
N GLY A 91 -34.20 -20.05 0.53
CA GLY A 91 -33.77 -21.34 0.01
C GLY A 91 -33.19 -21.32 -1.41
N ASP A 92 -33.10 -20.16 -2.07
CA ASP A 92 -32.49 -19.99 -3.39
C ASP A 92 -31.13 -19.30 -3.30
N SER A 93 -30.03 -20.04 -3.55
CA SER A 93 -28.68 -19.49 -3.49
C SER A 93 -28.18 -18.90 -4.81
N THR A 94 -28.97 -18.91 -5.88
CA THR A 94 -28.51 -18.57 -7.24
C THR A 94 -27.85 -17.19 -7.29
N MET A 95 -28.55 -16.14 -6.81
CA MET A 95 -28.00 -14.79 -6.77
C MET A 95 -26.78 -14.65 -5.83
N TRP A 96 -26.79 -15.38 -4.72
CA TRP A 96 -25.67 -15.38 -3.77
C TRP A 96 -24.39 -15.95 -4.38
N ASP A 97 -24.50 -17.04 -5.13
CA ASP A 97 -23.37 -17.71 -5.76
C ASP A 97 -22.78 -16.83 -6.87
N GLU A 98 -23.63 -16.16 -7.66
CA GLU A 98 -23.21 -15.17 -8.66
C GLU A 98 -22.47 -13.98 -8.04
N ILE A 99 -23.03 -13.37 -6.99
CA ILE A 99 -22.39 -12.25 -6.27
C ILE A 99 -21.05 -12.68 -5.68
N THR A 100 -20.99 -13.90 -5.13
CA THR A 100 -19.75 -14.45 -4.59
C THR A 100 -18.70 -14.60 -5.68
N ALA A 101 -19.05 -15.16 -6.84
CA ALA A 101 -18.15 -15.29 -7.98
C ALA A 101 -17.62 -13.93 -8.47
N LYS A 102 -18.51 -12.94 -8.62
CA LYS A 102 -18.12 -11.55 -8.99
C LYS A 102 -17.11 -10.97 -8.00
N ARG A 103 -17.38 -11.08 -6.69
CA ARG A 103 -16.47 -10.59 -5.65
C ARG A 103 -15.11 -11.29 -5.69
N GLN A 104 -15.06 -12.59 -5.99
CA GLN A 104 -13.79 -13.31 -6.13
C GLN A 104 -13.01 -12.87 -7.38
N ALA A 105 -13.68 -12.68 -8.52
CA ALA A 105 -13.04 -12.16 -9.73
C ALA A 105 -12.42 -10.78 -9.49
N ILE A 106 -13.12 -9.89 -8.78
CA ILE A 106 -12.60 -8.56 -8.45
C ILE A 106 -11.42 -8.65 -7.47
N LYS A 107 -11.44 -9.59 -6.52
CA LYS A 107 -10.30 -9.84 -5.62
C LYS A 107 -9.07 -10.37 -6.36
N ILE A 108 -9.26 -11.17 -7.40
CA ILE A 108 -8.19 -11.67 -8.26
C ILE A 108 -7.64 -10.53 -9.13
N LYS A 109 -8.53 -9.71 -9.71
CA LYS A 109 -8.16 -8.55 -10.54
C LYS A 109 -7.39 -7.49 -9.75
N TYR A 110 -7.78 -7.27 -8.49
CA TYR A 110 -7.12 -6.35 -7.57
C TYR A 110 -6.69 -7.13 -6.33
N PRO A 111 -5.57 -7.89 -6.35
CA PRO A 111 -5.12 -8.69 -5.22
C PRO A 111 -4.87 -7.82 -3.99
N LYS A 112 -4.96 -8.45 -2.80
CA LYS A 112 -4.40 -7.79 -1.61
C LYS A 112 -2.88 -7.78 -1.81
N GLY A 113 -2.27 -6.61 -1.59
CA GLY A 113 -0.82 -6.52 -1.43
C GLY A 113 -0.32 -7.42 -0.31
#